data_AF-A0A8J2TJ65-F1
#
_entry.id   AF-A0A8J2TJ65-F1
#
_cell.length_a   1.000
_cell.length_b   1.000
_cell.length_c   1.000
_cell.angle_alpha   90.00
_cell.angle_beta   90.00
_cell.angle_gamma   90.00
#
_symmetry.space_group_name_H-M   'P 1'
#
loop_
_entity.id
_entity.type
_entity.pdbx_description
1 polymer ?
#
loop_
_entity_poly.entity_id
_entity_poly.type
_entity_poly.pdbx_seq_one_letter_code
_entity_poly.pdbx_strand_id
1 'polypeptide(L)'
;MSATLGEDGDIERVFGVKAIARLPIPEEWHKRSTGRRLILFPDLSANKDSTDTAVSMINQVDRALILVPDNKRFEVWETKLKKTHGIIKSEDIEQNLDAFTKASEPSVLLLANRYDGIDLPGEDCRFMVLDGEPSASGLQEFYLRVGLGASSQLHNRIRTRITQALGRCTRDESDYSVVFVLGDKLTQRCCTKTLTQGMHPELQAEISFGLENSTDHTPQEFVELAQLFLSRSPDWQAAEQDIRKKRDSHAKVPDLTTEYLNQAMPHEIDYVYASWKGQHEDALSIVAKILAALEGGSDLKPYRAFWLHQAAASAFLAWQHSGKENFKLTAISYLDKASGVSSNITWLSKLRSELSGQSDDNAAEILPTLEWFLEVNSLLQKWRIIGSSFARKISETQNDIENNDAKSFEKGLATLGKMLGANSHQWTDDGAPDGLWIFGDWHAFVFEAKTDENPEGGISLDTVRQARTHEQRVRADKLIPAFVPCSTIVISPRSAVHNLATSHVEDIAYLSHDDAIKLFSDVALALERLRASASGSTEEALQENALQFYREKSVALQDVKERLLRRKLKDLPVQ
;
A
#
# COMPACT_ATOMS: atom_id res chain seq x y z
N MET A 1 -18.50 -26.41 -0.35
CA MET A 1 -19.04 -25.69 -1.53
C MET A 1 -18.83 -24.20 -1.29
N SER A 2 -18.33 -23.44 -2.26
CA SER A 2 -18.17 -21.98 -2.16
C SER A 2 -18.66 -21.33 -3.45
N ALA A 3 -19.33 -20.18 -3.31
CA ALA A 3 -19.90 -19.42 -4.42
C ALA A 3 -18.92 -18.36 -4.99
N THR A 4 -17.78 -18.14 -4.33
CA THR A 4 -16.80 -17.09 -4.66
C THR A 4 -15.44 -17.68 -5.02
N LEU A 5 -15.41 -18.73 -5.83
CA LEU A 5 -14.15 -19.35 -6.26
C LEU A 5 -13.46 -18.46 -7.31
N GLY A 6 -12.17 -18.21 -7.12
CA GLY A 6 -11.32 -17.51 -8.09
C GLY A 6 -11.06 -18.35 -9.35
N GLU A 7 -10.78 -17.67 -10.46
CA GLU A 7 -10.57 -18.32 -11.77
C GLU A 7 -9.08 -18.57 -12.09
N ASP A 8 -8.17 -18.01 -11.30
CA ASP A 8 -6.72 -17.96 -11.52
C ASP A 8 -5.93 -19.17 -10.98
N GLY A 9 -6.59 -20.17 -10.42
CA GLY A 9 -5.93 -21.39 -9.91
C GLY A 9 -5.50 -21.31 -8.45
N ASP A 10 -6.00 -20.33 -7.69
CA ASP A 10 -5.56 -20.09 -6.32
C ASP A 10 -5.85 -21.24 -5.35
N ILE A 11 -6.99 -21.91 -5.52
CA ILE A 11 -7.42 -23.02 -4.67
C ILE A 11 -6.58 -24.26 -4.99
N GLU A 12 -6.33 -24.49 -6.28
CA GLU A 12 -5.43 -25.52 -6.79
C GLU A 12 -4.03 -25.39 -6.18
N ARG A 13 -3.49 -24.16 -6.10
CA ARG A 13 -2.20 -23.88 -5.42
C ARG A 13 -2.23 -24.21 -3.94
N VAL A 14 -3.30 -23.86 -3.23
CA VAL A 14 -3.45 -24.10 -1.78
C VAL A 14 -3.50 -25.60 -1.46
N PHE A 15 -4.23 -26.38 -2.24
CA PHE A 15 -4.38 -27.82 -2.01
C PHE A 15 -3.30 -28.67 -2.71
N GLY A 16 -2.49 -28.08 -3.58
CA GLY A 16 -1.48 -28.81 -4.36
C GLY A 16 -2.09 -29.80 -5.36
N VAL A 17 -3.23 -29.45 -5.96
CA VAL A 17 -3.96 -30.28 -6.94
C VAL A 17 -4.17 -29.51 -8.23
N LYS A 18 -3.93 -30.14 -9.39
CA LYS A 18 -3.94 -29.44 -10.70
C LYS A 18 -5.31 -29.09 -11.24
N ALA A 19 -6.35 -29.72 -10.73
CA ALA A 19 -7.70 -29.53 -11.21
C ALA A 19 -8.68 -29.78 -10.07
N ILE A 20 -9.66 -28.90 -9.97
CA ILE A 20 -10.80 -29.05 -9.08
C ILE A 20 -12.04 -29.04 -9.96
N ALA A 21 -12.94 -30.00 -9.74
CA ALA A 21 -14.20 -30.03 -10.46
C ALA A 21 -15.05 -28.82 -10.07
N ARG A 22 -15.39 -27.98 -11.06
CA ARG A 22 -16.23 -26.78 -10.87
C ARG A 22 -17.62 -27.05 -11.42
N LEU A 23 -18.64 -26.73 -10.62
CA LEU A 23 -20.03 -26.76 -11.07
C LEU A 23 -20.36 -25.39 -11.70
N PRO A 24 -20.84 -25.33 -12.95
CA PRO A 24 -21.18 -24.07 -13.58
C PRO A 24 -22.37 -23.42 -12.85
N ILE A 25 -22.27 -22.12 -12.62
CA ILE A 25 -23.38 -21.32 -12.08
C ILE A 25 -24.30 -20.96 -13.25
N PRO A 26 -25.62 -21.24 -13.19
CA PRO A 26 -26.55 -20.81 -14.24
C PRO A 26 -26.56 -19.28 -14.40
N GLU A 27 -26.64 -18.76 -15.63
CA GLU A 27 -26.58 -17.30 -15.86
C GLU A 27 -27.63 -16.51 -15.07
N GLU A 28 -28.80 -17.08 -14.85
CA GLU A 28 -29.89 -16.48 -14.08
C GLU A 28 -29.49 -16.18 -12.62
N TRP A 29 -28.55 -16.96 -12.06
CA TRP A 29 -28.08 -16.77 -10.69
C TRP A 29 -27.16 -15.56 -10.54
N HIS A 30 -26.54 -15.09 -11.64
CA HIS A 30 -25.81 -13.82 -11.65
C HIS A 30 -26.74 -12.59 -11.55
N LYS A 31 -28.08 -12.80 -11.59
CA LYS A 31 -29.08 -11.75 -11.39
C LYS A 31 -29.78 -11.85 -10.04
N ARG A 32 -29.55 -12.92 -9.27
CA ARG A 32 -30.12 -13.11 -7.94
C ARG A 32 -29.26 -12.40 -6.90
N SER A 33 -29.90 -11.67 -6.01
CA SER A 33 -29.24 -10.97 -4.91
C SER A 33 -29.11 -11.92 -3.71
N THR A 34 -28.04 -11.80 -2.93
CA THR A 34 -27.89 -12.52 -1.66
C THR A 34 -28.35 -11.67 -0.46
N GLY A 35 -29.20 -10.67 -0.71
CA GLY A 35 -29.60 -9.65 0.27
C GLY A 35 -28.96 -8.28 -0.03
N ARG A 36 -29.47 -7.23 0.61
CA ARG A 36 -29.09 -5.83 0.35
C ARG A 36 -28.09 -5.32 1.38
N ARG A 37 -26.98 -4.74 0.92
CA ARG A 37 -26.00 -4.09 1.80
C ARG A 37 -25.96 -2.58 1.56
N LEU A 38 -26.08 -1.80 2.65
CA LEU A 38 -25.68 -0.41 2.63
C LEU A 38 -24.23 -0.32 3.10
N ILE A 39 -23.32 -0.14 2.15
CA ILE A 39 -21.88 -0.02 2.42
C ILE A 39 -21.55 1.47 2.56
N LEU A 40 -20.93 1.87 3.67
CA LEU A 40 -20.57 3.26 3.96
C LEU A 40 -19.08 3.35 4.32
N PHE A 41 -18.46 4.48 3.99
CA PHE A 41 -17.03 4.72 4.13
C PHE A 41 -16.78 5.95 5.03
N PRO A 42 -16.87 5.82 6.37
CA PRO A 42 -16.61 6.93 7.30
C PRO A 42 -15.25 7.61 7.12
N ASP A 43 -14.26 6.90 6.58
CA ASP A 43 -12.97 7.48 6.21
C ASP A 43 -13.06 8.53 5.11
N LEU A 44 -14.15 8.66 4.36
CA LEU A 44 -14.31 9.73 3.37
C LEU A 44 -14.86 11.03 3.99
N SER A 45 -15.15 11.04 5.30
CA SER A 45 -15.60 12.21 6.04
C SER A 45 -14.52 13.28 6.22
N ALA A 46 -14.97 14.52 6.47
CA ALA A 46 -14.13 15.70 6.37
C ALA A 46 -13.12 15.88 7.53
N ASN A 47 -13.31 15.32 8.75
CA ASN A 47 -12.44 15.64 9.91
C ASN A 47 -12.62 14.83 11.23
N LYS A 48 -13.07 13.57 11.25
CA LYS A 48 -13.17 12.79 12.50
C LYS A 48 -12.62 11.36 12.39
N ASP A 49 -12.20 10.79 13.53
CA ASP A 49 -11.79 9.38 13.64
C ASP A 49 -12.95 8.49 13.18
N SER A 50 -12.78 7.81 12.04
CA SER A 50 -13.77 6.92 11.46
C SER A 50 -14.16 5.77 12.40
N THR A 51 -13.24 5.40 13.30
CA THR A 51 -13.49 4.46 14.39
C THR A 51 -14.56 4.99 15.34
N ASP A 52 -14.52 6.29 15.69
CA ASP A 52 -15.50 6.88 16.61
C ASP A 52 -16.88 6.99 15.97
N THR A 53 -16.95 7.24 14.66
CA THR A 53 -18.20 7.14 13.89
C THR A 53 -18.78 5.72 13.95
N ALA A 54 -17.95 4.71 13.75
CA ALA A 54 -18.37 3.31 13.86
C ALA A 54 -18.82 2.96 15.29
N VAL A 55 -18.09 3.38 16.33
CA VAL A 55 -18.53 3.21 17.74
C VAL A 55 -19.88 3.88 17.99
N SER A 56 -20.10 5.06 17.42
CA SER A 56 -21.38 5.78 17.56
C SER A 56 -22.54 4.97 16.98
N MET A 57 -22.32 4.28 15.86
CA MET A 57 -23.29 3.36 15.26
C MET A 57 -23.46 2.05 16.06
N ILE A 58 -22.36 1.47 16.59
CA ILE A 58 -22.41 0.28 17.43
C ILE A 58 -23.33 0.50 18.64
N ASN A 59 -23.27 1.69 19.26
CA ASN A 59 -24.15 2.05 20.37
C ASN A 59 -25.65 2.10 20.03
N GLN A 60 -26.02 2.04 18.74
CA GLN A 60 -27.41 2.06 18.26
C GLN A 60 -27.95 0.67 17.90
N VAL A 61 -27.16 -0.39 18.05
CA VAL A 61 -27.52 -1.76 17.68
C VAL A 61 -27.22 -2.75 18.80
N ASP A 62 -28.00 -3.82 18.89
CA ASP A 62 -27.80 -4.85 19.91
C ASP A 62 -26.61 -5.78 19.59
N ARG A 63 -26.30 -5.96 18.30
CA ARG A 63 -25.27 -6.88 17.83
C ARG A 63 -24.48 -6.28 16.67
N ALA A 64 -23.15 -6.28 16.79
CA ALA A 64 -22.25 -5.86 15.73
C ALA A 64 -21.16 -6.90 15.47
N LEU A 65 -20.79 -7.08 14.20
CA LEU A 65 -19.61 -7.84 13.78
C LEU A 65 -18.48 -6.88 13.46
N ILE A 66 -17.28 -7.10 13.99
CA ILE A 66 -16.07 -6.34 13.63
C ILE A 66 -15.01 -7.31 13.10
N LEU A 67 -14.60 -7.09 11.85
CA LEU A 67 -13.54 -7.84 11.19
C LEU A 67 -12.30 -6.96 11.02
N VAL A 68 -11.17 -7.42 11.56
CA VAL A 68 -9.87 -6.75 11.44
C VAL A 68 -8.81 -7.69 10.85
N PRO A 69 -7.78 -7.16 10.14
CA PRO A 69 -6.74 -7.97 9.53
C PRO A 69 -5.69 -8.49 10.51
N ASP A 70 -5.53 -7.86 11.67
CA ASP A 70 -4.43 -8.14 12.58
C ASP A 70 -4.80 -7.92 14.07
N ASN A 71 -3.98 -8.49 14.95
CA ASN A 71 -4.18 -8.40 16.40
C ASN A 71 -3.97 -6.98 16.94
N LYS A 72 -3.19 -6.14 16.25
CA LYS A 72 -2.95 -4.77 16.71
C LYS A 72 -4.24 -3.94 16.63
N ARG A 73 -4.97 -4.03 15.52
CA ARG A 73 -6.29 -3.40 15.37
C ARG A 73 -7.33 -4.04 16.29
N PHE A 74 -7.25 -5.35 16.48
CA PHE A 74 -8.11 -6.06 17.44
C PHE A 74 -8.00 -5.45 18.84
N GLU A 75 -6.78 -5.27 19.35
CA GLU A 75 -6.54 -4.71 20.69
C GLU A 75 -7.06 -3.27 20.84
N VAL A 76 -7.00 -2.47 19.76
CA VAL A 76 -7.58 -1.12 19.73
C VAL A 76 -9.09 -1.17 19.92
N TRP A 77 -9.78 -2.01 19.15
CA TRP A 77 -11.22 -2.19 19.23
C TRP A 77 -11.67 -2.75 20.57
N GLU A 78 -11.00 -3.80 21.06
CA GLU A 78 -11.26 -4.38 22.37
C GLU A 78 -11.13 -3.33 23.47
N THR A 79 -10.08 -2.49 23.42
CA THR A 79 -9.87 -1.45 24.41
C THR A 79 -10.96 -0.38 24.38
N LYS A 80 -11.43 0.02 23.18
CA LYS A 80 -12.51 1.00 23.03
C LYS A 80 -13.87 0.48 23.52
N LEU A 81 -14.18 -0.80 23.28
CA LEU A 81 -15.54 -1.35 23.47
C LEU A 81 -15.76 -2.18 24.74
N LYS A 82 -14.71 -2.76 25.35
CA LYS A 82 -14.85 -3.66 26.52
C LYS A 82 -15.56 -3.07 27.75
N LYS A 83 -15.70 -1.73 27.81
CA LYS A 83 -16.40 -1.03 28.90
C LYS A 83 -17.89 -0.87 28.66
N THR A 84 -18.34 -0.99 27.41
CA THR A 84 -19.70 -0.68 26.98
C THR A 84 -20.43 -1.88 26.38
N HIS A 85 -19.72 -2.89 25.88
CA HIS A 85 -20.30 -4.06 25.20
C HIS A 85 -19.65 -5.35 25.68
N GLY A 86 -20.40 -6.45 25.62
CA GLY A 86 -19.84 -7.80 25.73
C GLY A 86 -19.00 -8.12 24.50
N ILE A 87 -17.70 -8.37 24.67
CA ILE A 87 -16.80 -8.75 23.58
C ILE A 87 -16.77 -10.27 23.47
N ILE A 88 -17.14 -10.76 22.29
CA ILE A 88 -17.12 -12.18 21.95
C ILE A 88 -16.03 -12.40 20.92
N LYS A 89 -15.18 -13.38 21.16
CA LYS A 89 -13.98 -13.66 20.37
C LYS A 89 -14.12 -14.97 19.61
N SER A 90 -13.09 -15.30 18.84
CA SER A 90 -13.08 -16.52 18.03
C SER A 90 -13.17 -17.79 18.89
N GLU A 91 -12.54 -17.79 20.06
CA GLU A 91 -12.52 -18.90 21.01
C GLU A 91 -13.90 -19.18 21.60
N ASP A 92 -14.71 -18.12 21.77
CA ASP A 92 -16.06 -18.21 22.36
C ASP A 92 -17.09 -18.84 21.41
N ILE A 93 -16.77 -18.91 20.10
CA ILE A 93 -17.67 -19.39 19.05
C ILE A 93 -17.14 -20.61 18.30
N GLU A 94 -16.18 -21.35 18.87
CA GLU A 94 -15.65 -22.58 18.25
C GLU A 94 -16.70 -23.68 18.09
N GLN A 95 -17.59 -23.81 19.08
CA GLN A 95 -18.62 -24.86 19.09
C GLN A 95 -19.90 -24.44 18.38
N ASN A 96 -20.38 -23.22 18.64
CA ASN A 96 -21.56 -22.62 18.01
C ASN A 96 -21.56 -21.09 18.21
N LEU A 97 -22.50 -20.39 17.58
CA LEU A 97 -22.63 -18.93 17.66
C LEU A 97 -23.55 -18.45 18.80
N ASP A 98 -24.04 -19.34 19.67
CA ASP A 98 -25.08 -19.02 20.66
C ASP A 98 -24.64 -17.94 21.65
N ALA A 99 -23.35 -17.90 21.99
CA ALA A 99 -22.79 -16.87 22.87
C ALA A 99 -23.08 -15.46 22.33
N PHE A 100 -23.12 -15.31 21.00
CA PHE A 100 -23.40 -14.04 20.32
C PHE A 100 -24.88 -13.89 19.93
N THR A 101 -25.48 -14.87 19.26
CA THR A 101 -26.85 -14.73 18.73
C THR A 101 -27.91 -14.73 19.82
N LYS A 102 -27.62 -15.32 21.00
CA LYS A 102 -28.53 -15.37 22.15
C LYS A 102 -28.12 -14.43 23.29
N ALA A 103 -27.17 -13.51 23.05
CA ALA A 103 -26.76 -12.53 24.03
C ALA A 103 -27.93 -11.62 24.43
N SER A 104 -28.11 -11.43 25.74
CA SER A 104 -29.16 -10.55 26.30
C SER A 104 -28.73 -9.08 26.42
N GLU A 105 -27.44 -8.81 26.33
CA GLU A 105 -26.85 -7.47 26.38
C GLU A 105 -26.22 -7.12 25.02
N PRO A 106 -26.06 -5.82 24.71
CA PRO A 106 -25.36 -5.38 23.51
C PRO A 106 -23.98 -6.04 23.40
N SER A 107 -23.75 -6.74 22.30
CA SER A 107 -22.57 -7.58 22.12
C SER A 107 -21.89 -7.34 20.79
N VAL A 108 -20.57 -7.52 20.79
CA VAL A 108 -19.72 -7.33 19.62
C VAL A 108 -18.93 -8.60 19.39
N LEU A 109 -19.14 -9.22 18.22
CA LEU A 109 -18.29 -10.30 17.74
C LEU A 109 -17.07 -9.68 17.07
N LEU A 110 -15.92 -9.75 17.73
CA LEU A 110 -14.67 -9.17 17.26
C LEU A 110 -13.73 -10.27 16.78
N LEU A 111 -13.30 -10.21 15.52
CA LEU A 111 -12.51 -11.27 14.89
C LEU A 111 -11.31 -10.71 14.12
N ALA A 112 -10.14 -11.31 14.36
CA ALA A 112 -8.92 -11.04 13.60
C ALA A 112 -8.69 -12.11 12.54
N ASN A 113 -8.38 -11.70 11.31
CA ASN A 113 -7.97 -12.57 10.20
C ASN A 113 -8.92 -13.73 9.88
N ARG A 114 -10.20 -13.63 10.29
CA ARG A 114 -11.23 -14.66 10.10
C ARG A 114 -12.31 -14.16 9.14
N TYR A 115 -11.95 -14.11 7.86
CA TYR A 115 -12.84 -13.70 6.77
C TYR A 115 -13.74 -14.86 6.28
N ASP A 116 -13.48 -16.08 6.77
CA ASP A 116 -14.16 -17.32 6.42
C ASP A 116 -14.88 -17.99 7.60
N GLY A 117 -15.98 -18.69 7.29
CA GLY A 117 -16.56 -19.70 8.18
C GLY A 117 -17.56 -19.23 9.24
N ILE A 118 -18.12 -18.01 9.10
CA ILE A 118 -19.20 -17.50 9.97
C ILE A 118 -20.34 -16.97 9.10
N ASP A 119 -21.57 -17.14 9.53
CA ASP A 119 -22.77 -16.71 8.81
C ASP A 119 -23.76 -16.16 9.85
N LEU A 120 -24.17 -14.90 9.70
CA LEU A 120 -24.98 -14.17 10.67
C LEU A 120 -26.21 -13.54 9.97
N PRO A 121 -27.15 -14.36 9.47
CA PRO A 121 -28.29 -13.86 8.70
C PRO A 121 -29.37 -13.21 9.58
N GLY A 122 -30.15 -12.31 8.98
CA GLY A 122 -31.37 -11.77 9.59
C GLY A 122 -31.14 -11.00 10.89
N GLU A 123 -31.77 -11.45 11.98
CA GLU A 123 -31.60 -10.80 13.28
C GLU A 123 -30.27 -11.14 13.95
N ASP A 124 -29.52 -12.14 13.47
CA ASP A 124 -28.26 -12.54 14.12
C ASP A 124 -27.26 -11.38 14.11
N CYS A 125 -27.11 -10.66 12.98
CA CYS A 125 -26.36 -9.41 12.92
C CYS A 125 -26.71 -8.57 11.69
N ARG A 126 -27.10 -7.31 11.89
CA ARG A 126 -27.43 -6.36 10.79
C ARG A 126 -26.40 -5.26 10.59
N PHE A 127 -25.37 -5.20 11.42
CA PHE A 127 -24.33 -4.18 11.33
C PHE A 127 -22.93 -4.80 11.42
N MET A 128 -22.11 -4.51 10.42
CA MET A 128 -20.72 -4.95 10.37
C MET A 128 -19.75 -3.78 10.21
N VAL A 129 -18.60 -3.86 10.85
CA VAL A 129 -17.43 -3.03 10.58
C VAL A 129 -16.34 -3.91 9.96
N LEU A 130 -15.87 -3.51 8.78
CA LEU A 130 -14.69 -4.10 8.13
C LEU A 130 -13.57 -3.06 8.19
N ASP A 131 -12.67 -3.21 9.16
CA ASP A 131 -11.59 -2.24 9.43
C ASP A 131 -10.23 -2.80 8.98
N GLY A 132 -9.77 -2.32 7.83
CA GLY A 132 -8.47 -2.64 7.27
C GLY A 132 -8.51 -3.74 6.20
N GLU A 133 -7.56 -3.66 5.27
CA GLU A 133 -7.51 -4.52 4.09
C GLU A 133 -6.99 -5.94 4.43
N PRO A 134 -7.67 -7.02 4.00
CA PRO A 134 -7.29 -8.42 4.23
C PRO A 134 -6.12 -8.88 3.34
N SER A 135 -4.99 -8.20 3.49
CA SER A 135 -4.04 -8.01 2.40
C SER A 135 -2.84 -8.97 2.41
N ALA A 136 -2.56 -9.67 3.52
CA ALA A 136 -1.60 -10.76 3.61
C ALA A 136 -1.79 -11.52 4.93
N SER A 137 -2.46 -12.68 4.90
CA SER A 137 -2.78 -13.45 6.12
C SER A 137 -1.64 -14.37 6.58
N GLY A 138 -0.56 -14.50 5.79
CA GLY A 138 0.60 -15.35 6.09
C GLY A 138 1.89 -14.90 5.42
N LEU A 139 3.02 -15.52 5.82
CA LEU A 139 4.37 -15.14 5.40
C LEU A 139 4.59 -15.22 3.88
N GLN A 140 3.99 -16.19 3.20
CA GLN A 140 4.10 -16.34 1.75
C GLN A 140 3.44 -15.15 1.02
N GLU A 141 2.24 -14.77 1.43
CA GLU A 141 1.53 -13.61 0.84
C GLU A 141 2.28 -12.31 1.14
N PHE A 142 2.79 -12.18 2.36
CA PHE A 142 3.62 -11.04 2.74
C PHE A 142 4.88 -10.94 1.87
N TYR A 143 5.57 -12.06 1.62
CA TYR A 143 6.75 -12.09 0.76
C TYR A 143 6.42 -11.76 -0.70
N LEU A 144 5.34 -12.33 -1.26
CA LEU A 144 4.88 -12.00 -2.61
C LEU A 144 4.58 -10.50 -2.76
N ARG A 145 3.88 -9.91 -1.80
CA ARG A 145 3.48 -8.51 -1.87
C ARG A 145 4.62 -7.54 -1.55
N VAL A 146 5.25 -7.69 -0.38
CA VAL A 146 6.23 -6.74 0.16
C VAL A 146 7.64 -7.04 -0.31
N GLY A 147 8.02 -8.32 -0.37
CA GLY A 147 9.37 -8.73 -0.76
C GLY A 147 9.60 -8.75 -2.27
N LEU A 148 8.57 -9.05 -3.05
CA LEU A 148 8.66 -9.15 -4.51
C LEU A 148 7.91 -8.03 -5.25
N GLY A 149 6.91 -7.39 -4.62
CA GLY A 149 6.03 -6.45 -5.33
C GLY A 149 5.08 -7.14 -6.32
N ALA A 150 4.79 -8.44 -6.14
CA ALA A 150 3.89 -9.25 -6.97
C ALA A 150 2.44 -9.19 -6.43
N SER A 151 1.89 -8.00 -6.25
CA SER A 151 0.54 -7.77 -5.70
C SER A 151 -0.58 -8.34 -6.58
N SER A 152 -0.42 -8.29 -7.90
CA SER A 152 -1.39 -8.80 -8.88
C SER A 152 -1.59 -10.32 -8.80
N GLN A 153 -0.62 -11.06 -8.23
CA GLN A 153 -0.76 -12.49 -7.91
C GLN A 153 -1.83 -12.75 -6.83
N LEU A 154 -2.06 -11.77 -5.95
CA LEU A 154 -2.94 -11.91 -4.79
C LEU A 154 -4.27 -11.17 -4.95
N HIS A 155 -4.48 -10.46 -6.07
CA HIS A 155 -5.67 -9.63 -6.27
C HIS A 155 -6.98 -10.41 -6.14
N ASN A 156 -7.12 -11.53 -6.85
CA ASN A 156 -8.29 -12.41 -6.77
C ASN A 156 -8.53 -12.92 -5.35
N ARG A 157 -7.46 -13.32 -4.65
CA ARG A 157 -7.54 -13.81 -3.27
C ARG A 157 -8.11 -12.76 -2.33
N ILE A 158 -7.53 -11.56 -2.37
CA ILE A 158 -7.94 -10.46 -1.51
C ILE A 158 -9.36 -10.01 -1.88
N ARG A 159 -9.69 -9.94 -3.17
CA ARG A 159 -11.06 -9.66 -3.64
C ARG A 159 -12.05 -10.67 -3.09
N THR A 160 -11.73 -11.96 -3.16
CA THR A 160 -12.55 -13.05 -2.63
C THR A 160 -12.79 -12.88 -1.13
N ARG A 161 -11.74 -12.58 -0.35
CA ARG A 161 -11.86 -12.30 1.09
C ARG A 161 -12.76 -11.10 1.39
N ILE A 162 -12.62 -10.01 0.64
CA ILE A 162 -13.48 -8.82 0.80
C ILE A 162 -14.93 -9.17 0.46
N THR A 163 -15.18 -9.83 -0.67
CA THR A 163 -16.54 -10.25 -1.08
C THR A 163 -17.17 -11.17 -0.04
N GLN A 164 -16.41 -12.12 0.49
CA GLN A 164 -16.86 -13.03 1.54
C GLN A 164 -17.15 -12.29 2.85
N ALA A 165 -16.30 -11.36 3.25
CA ALA A 165 -16.50 -10.53 4.44
C ALA A 165 -17.78 -9.71 4.33
N LEU A 166 -18.00 -9.03 3.20
CA LEU A 166 -19.21 -8.23 2.95
C LEU A 166 -20.49 -9.08 2.92
N GLY A 167 -20.38 -10.38 2.58
CA GLY A 167 -21.52 -11.30 2.56
C GLY A 167 -21.89 -11.93 3.91
N ARG A 168 -21.18 -11.65 5.01
CA ARG A 168 -21.38 -12.37 6.30
C ARG A 168 -22.73 -12.13 6.98
N CYS A 169 -23.32 -10.97 6.74
CA CYS A 169 -24.59 -10.54 7.34
C CYS A 169 -25.77 -10.59 6.35
N THR A 170 -25.60 -11.22 5.18
CA THR A 170 -26.65 -11.29 4.14
C THR A 170 -26.62 -12.65 3.45
N ARG A 171 -27.68 -13.44 3.63
CA ARG A 171 -27.76 -14.81 3.08
C ARG A 171 -28.89 -15.01 2.08
N ASP A 172 -30.04 -14.41 2.33
CA ASP A 172 -31.26 -14.55 1.51
C ASP A 172 -31.64 -13.22 0.85
N GLU A 173 -32.44 -13.27 -0.23
CA GLU A 173 -32.88 -12.07 -0.99
C GLU A 173 -33.60 -11.02 -0.14
N SER A 174 -34.25 -11.42 0.95
CA SER A 174 -34.94 -10.52 1.87
C SER A 174 -34.05 -9.92 2.95
N ASP A 175 -32.83 -10.42 3.10
CA ASP A 175 -31.91 -10.03 4.17
C ASP A 175 -31.24 -8.69 3.87
N TYR A 176 -30.81 -8.00 4.92
CA TYR A 176 -30.20 -6.69 4.78
C TYR A 176 -29.26 -6.32 5.93
N SER A 177 -28.18 -5.63 5.59
CA SER A 177 -27.18 -5.19 6.57
C SER A 177 -26.53 -3.86 6.22
N VAL A 178 -26.13 -3.11 7.23
CA VAL A 178 -25.23 -1.96 7.08
C VAL A 178 -23.79 -2.42 7.28
N VAL A 179 -22.89 -1.96 6.42
CA VAL A 179 -21.45 -2.24 6.53
C VAL A 179 -20.68 -0.93 6.55
N PHE A 180 -19.91 -0.69 7.62
CA PHE A 180 -18.92 0.38 7.64
C PHE A 180 -17.55 -0.17 7.24
N VAL A 181 -16.97 0.41 6.19
CA VAL A 181 -15.63 0.07 5.72
C VAL A 181 -14.65 1.13 6.20
N LEU A 182 -13.65 0.70 6.98
CA LEU A 182 -12.62 1.56 7.57
C LEU A 182 -11.21 1.14 7.13
N GLY A 183 -10.27 2.07 7.30
CA GLY A 183 -8.87 2.00 6.88
C GLY A 183 -8.66 2.60 5.49
N ASP A 184 -7.82 3.64 5.40
CA ASP A 184 -7.48 4.36 4.17
C ASP A 184 -7.17 3.43 2.98
N LYS A 185 -6.40 2.36 3.23
CA LYS A 185 -6.00 1.39 2.21
C LYS A 185 -7.19 0.60 1.65
N LEU A 186 -8.09 0.12 2.51
CA LEU A 186 -9.27 -0.61 2.08
C LEU A 186 -10.29 0.31 1.40
N THR A 187 -10.51 1.49 1.97
CA THR A 187 -11.36 2.53 1.39
C THR A 187 -10.86 2.90 -0.02
N GLN A 188 -9.58 3.21 -0.19
CA GLN A 188 -8.99 3.48 -1.49
C GLN A 188 -9.16 2.31 -2.47
N ARG A 189 -8.98 1.08 -1.99
CA ARG A 189 -9.11 -0.11 -2.83
C ARG A 189 -10.53 -0.27 -3.36
N CYS A 190 -11.55 0.01 -2.55
CA CYS A 190 -12.96 0.06 -2.99
C CYS A 190 -13.22 1.13 -4.06
N CYS A 191 -12.40 2.19 -4.12
CA CYS A 191 -12.45 3.21 -5.16
C CYS A 191 -11.81 2.79 -6.49
N THR A 192 -11.11 1.65 -6.56
CA THR A 192 -10.40 1.21 -7.77
C THR A 192 -11.22 0.23 -8.60
N LYS A 193 -11.14 0.37 -9.92
CA LYS A 193 -11.74 -0.59 -10.86
C LYS A 193 -11.09 -1.97 -10.75
N THR A 194 -9.79 -2.01 -10.48
CA THR A 194 -9.01 -3.24 -10.29
C THR A 194 -9.63 -4.18 -9.27
N LEU A 195 -10.16 -3.63 -8.15
CA LEU A 195 -10.92 -4.43 -7.20
C LEU A 195 -12.33 -4.74 -7.71
N THR A 196 -13.10 -3.71 -8.04
CA THR A 196 -14.55 -3.83 -8.18
C THR A 196 -14.98 -4.60 -9.44
N GLN A 197 -14.25 -4.49 -10.55
CA GLN A 197 -14.66 -5.09 -11.83
C GLN A 197 -14.84 -6.61 -11.77
N GLY A 198 -14.03 -7.31 -10.97
CA GLY A 198 -14.14 -8.77 -10.80
C GLY A 198 -15.14 -9.20 -9.74
N MET A 199 -15.82 -8.27 -9.07
CA MET A 199 -16.90 -8.56 -8.13
C MET A 199 -18.23 -8.76 -8.86
N HIS A 200 -19.22 -9.31 -8.15
CA HIS A 200 -20.58 -9.40 -8.67
C HIS A 200 -21.17 -8.00 -8.96
N PRO A 201 -21.93 -7.77 -10.05
CA PRO A 201 -22.49 -6.46 -10.39
C PRO A 201 -23.30 -5.81 -9.26
N GLU A 202 -23.99 -6.62 -8.45
CA GLU A 202 -24.74 -6.12 -7.28
C GLU A 202 -23.80 -5.46 -6.26
N LEU A 203 -22.68 -6.13 -5.94
CA LEU A 203 -21.70 -5.60 -4.97
C LEU A 203 -20.96 -4.38 -5.54
N GLN A 204 -20.69 -4.36 -6.84
CA GLN A 204 -20.15 -3.19 -7.53
C GLN A 204 -21.07 -1.97 -7.35
N ALA A 205 -22.37 -2.16 -7.53
CA ALA A 205 -23.37 -1.11 -7.37
C ALA A 205 -23.49 -0.64 -5.92
N GLU A 206 -23.49 -1.56 -4.95
CA GLU A 206 -23.52 -1.25 -3.50
C GLU A 206 -22.30 -0.44 -3.07
N ILE A 207 -21.10 -0.79 -3.54
CA ILE A 207 -19.86 -0.03 -3.29
C ILE A 207 -19.95 1.35 -3.94
N SER A 208 -20.34 1.44 -5.22
CA SER A 208 -20.46 2.72 -5.92
C SER A 208 -21.45 3.66 -5.23
N PHE A 209 -22.63 3.15 -4.86
CA PHE A 209 -23.63 3.90 -4.11
C PHE A 209 -23.07 4.37 -2.75
N GLY A 210 -22.37 3.47 -2.05
CA GLY A 210 -21.72 3.78 -0.78
C GLY A 210 -20.70 4.92 -0.86
N LEU A 211 -19.82 4.89 -1.87
CA LEU A 211 -18.82 5.92 -2.09
C LEU A 211 -19.45 7.30 -2.36
N GLU A 212 -20.51 7.33 -3.17
CA GLU A 212 -21.28 8.55 -3.48
C GLU A 212 -21.94 9.15 -2.23
N ASN A 213 -22.40 8.31 -1.30
CA ASN A 213 -23.10 8.71 -0.07
C ASN A 213 -22.21 8.76 1.18
N SER A 214 -20.88 8.72 1.02
CA SER A 214 -19.94 8.77 2.16
C SER A 214 -19.03 10.01 2.16
N THR A 215 -19.08 10.83 1.11
CA THR A 215 -18.22 12.00 0.98
C THR A 215 -18.74 13.17 1.82
N ASP A 216 -17.89 13.82 2.60
CA ASP A 216 -18.18 15.03 3.38
C ASP A 216 -19.32 14.92 4.42
N HIS A 217 -19.71 13.70 4.84
CA HIS A 217 -20.68 13.48 5.90
C HIS A 217 -20.05 13.58 7.30
N THR A 218 -20.82 14.07 8.27
CA THR A 218 -20.52 14.04 9.70
C THR A 218 -20.84 12.65 10.29
N PRO A 219 -20.26 12.29 11.46
CA PRO A 219 -20.57 11.00 12.09
C PRO A 219 -22.05 10.79 12.38
N GLN A 220 -22.75 11.87 12.74
CA GLN A 220 -24.18 11.81 13.04
C GLN A 220 -25.00 11.50 11.79
N GLU A 221 -24.66 12.12 10.65
CA GLU A 221 -25.31 11.83 9.37
C GLU A 221 -25.07 10.38 8.92
N PHE A 222 -23.88 9.81 9.18
CA PHE A 222 -23.65 8.37 8.93
C PHE A 222 -24.57 7.46 9.76
N VAL A 223 -24.74 7.78 11.05
CA VAL A 223 -25.63 7.03 11.95
C VAL A 223 -27.08 7.16 11.48
N GLU A 224 -27.52 8.36 11.11
CA GLU A 224 -28.87 8.63 10.61
C GLU A 224 -29.16 7.88 9.30
N LEU A 225 -28.22 7.87 8.35
CA LEU A 225 -28.33 7.11 7.10
C LEU A 225 -28.43 5.60 7.37
N ALA A 226 -27.60 5.08 8.28
CA ALA A 226 -27.64 3.68 8.67
C ALA A 226 -28.98 3.30 9.33
N GLN A 227 -29.50 4.13 10.24
CA GLN A 227 -30.78 3.91 10.90
C GLN A 227 -31.97 4.02 9.92
N LEU A 228 -31.91 4.95 8.96
CA LEU A 228 -32.91 5.10 7.91
C LEU A 228 -33.01 3.81 7.06
N PHE A 229 -31.87 3.21 6.74
CA PHE A 229 -31.81 1.94 6.05
C PHE A 229 -32.33 0.78 6.91
N LEU A 230 -31.88 0.67 8.17
CA LEU A 230 -32.26 -0.43 9.05
C LEU A 230 -33.77 -0.44 9.37
N SER A 231 -34.37 0.76 9.47
CA SER A 231 -35.81 0.96 9.68
C SER A 231 -36.66 0.75 8.41
N ARG A 232 -36.03 0.57 7.24
CA ARG A 232 -36.69 0.43 5.93
C ARG A 232 -37.67 1.56 5.62
N SER A 233 -37.24 2.81 5.88
CA SER A 233 -38.02 4.00 5.52
C SER A 233 -38.47 3.98 4.06
N PRO A 234 -39.65 4.54 3.70
CA PRO A 234 -40.08 4.70 2.31
C PRO A 234 -39.03 5.37 1.41
N ASP A 235 -38.19 6.25 1.95
CA ASP A 235 -37.10 6.92 1.24
C ASP A 235 -36.07 5.94 0.67
N TRP A 236 -35.97 4.73 1.23
CA TRP A 236 -35.09 3.67 0.74
C TRP A 236 -35.49 3.17 -0.65
N GLN A 237 -36.75 3.34 -1.08
CA GLN A 237 -37.18 2.88 -2.41
C GLN A 237 -36.42 3.61 -3.54
N ALA A 238 -36.09 4.89 -3.35
CA ALA A 238 -35.32 5.65 -4.33
C ALA A 238 -33.87 5.14 -4.39
N ALA A 239 -33.24 4.91 -3.24
CA ALA A 239 -31.90 4.33 -3.15
C ALA A 239 -31.83 2.92 -3.78
N GLU A 240 -32.81 2.07 -3.50
CA GLU A 240 -32.92 0.73 -4.09
C GLU A 240 -33.03 0.77 -5.62
N GLN A 241 -33.79 1.71 -6.18
CA GLN A 241 -33.89 1.89 -7.63
C GLN A 241 -32.57 2.35 -8.25
N ASP A 242 -31.85 3.25 -7.59
CA ASP A 242 -30.55 3.73 -8.05
C ASP A 242 -29.50 2.59 -8.04
N ILE A 243 -29.44 1.81 -6.96
CA ILE A 243 -28.55 0.64 -6.86
C ILE A 243 -28.84 -0.37 -7.98
N ARG A 244 -30.11 -0.67 -8.26
CA ARG A 244 -30.49 -1.57 -9.36
C ARG A 244 -30.07 -1.05 -10.72
N LYS A 245 -30.26 0.26 -10.97
CA LYS A 245 -29.84 0.90 -12.22
C LYS A 245 -28.33 0.82 -12.38
N LYS A 246 -27.56 1.08 -11.32
CA LYS A 246 -26.10 0.91 -11.32
C LYS A 246 -25.74 -0.54 -11.59
N ARG A 247 -26.34 -1.51 -10.90
CA ARG A 247 -26.09 -2.94 -11.11
C ARG A 247 -26.28 -3.34 -12.57
N ASP A 248 -27.38 -2.93 -13.20
CA ASP A 248 -27.69 -3.29 -14.58
C ASP A 248 -26.71 -2.66 -15.59
N SER A 249 -25.93 -1.66 -15.17
CA SER A 249 -24.83 -1.07 -15.96
C SER A 249 -23.46 -1.72 -15.75
N HIS A 250 -23.33 -2.62 -14.77
CA HIS A 250 -22.08 -3.31 -14.44
C HIS A 250 -22.06 -4.75 -14.98
N ALA A 251 -20.85 -5.23 -15.27
CA ALA A 251 -20.58 -6.61 -15.60
C ALA A 251 -19.38 -7.10 -14.76
N LYS A 252 -19.34 -8.41 -14.48
CA LYS A 252 -18.15 -9.03 -13.89
C LYS A 252 -17.11 -9.21 -14.99
N VAL A 253 -15.95 -8.58 -14.82
CA VAL A 253 -14.81 -8.67 -15.73
C VAL A 253 -13.63 -9.31 -14.99
N PRO A 254 -13.09 -10.45 -15.48
CA PRO A 254 -11.89 -11.05 -14.91
C PRO A 254 -10.68 -10.12 -14.98
N ASP A 255 -9.72 -10.28 -14.08
CA ASP A 255 -8.47 -9.52 -14.14
C ASP A 255 -7.65 -9.96 -15.35
N LEU A 256 -6.90 -9.03 -15.94
CA LEU A 256 -6.03 -9.28 -17.10
C LEU A 256 -4.97 -10.37 -16.86
N THR A 257 -4.63 -10.63 -15.59
CA THR A 257 -3.67 -11.65 -15.18
C THR A 257 -4.27 -13.04 -15.02
N THR A 258 -5.59 -13.16 -14.92
CA THR A 258 -6.31 -14.40 -14.54
C THR A 258 -5.97 -15.57 -15.46
N GLU A 259 -6.01 -15.35 -16.76
CA GLU A 259 -5.74 -16.40 -17.76
C GLU A 259 -4.30 -16.92 -17.64
N TYR A 260 -3.31 -16.04 -17.58
CA TYR A 260 -1.90 -16.40 -17.45
C TYR A 260 -1.63 -17.19 -16.16
N LEU A 261 -2.23 -16.76 -15.04
CA LEU A 261 -2.12 -17.46 -13.76
C LEU A 261 -2.77 -18.84 -13.78
N ASN A 262 -3.91 -18.97 -14.46
CA ASN A 262 -4.58 -20.25 -14.62
C ASN A 262 -3.76 -21.22 -15.47
N GLN A 263 -3.18 -20.74 -16.58
CA GLN A 263 -2.32 -21.54 -17.45
C GLN A 263 -1.02 -21.98 -16.76
N ALA A 264 -0.44 -21.12 -15.91
CA ALA A 264 0.78 -21.42 -15.18
C ALA A 264 0.55 -22.46 -14.04
N MET A 265 -0.56 -22.34 -13.31
CA MET A 265 -0.84 -23.09 -12.08
C MET A 265 -0.53 -24.60 -12.13
N PRO A 266 -0.94 -25.38 -13.16
CA PRO A 266 -0.69 -26.82 -13.18
C PRO A 266 0.81 -27.15 -13.21
N HIS A 267 1.60 -26.31 -13.88
CA HIS A 267 3.04 -26.44 -13.98
C HIS A 267 3.74 -25.99 -12.71
N GLU A 268 3.21 -24.98 -12.01
CA GLU A 268 3.70 -24.58 -10.69
C GLU A 268 3.59 -25.73 -9.68
N ILE A 269 2.46 -26.43 -9.70
CA ILE A 269 2.23 -27.60 -8.84
C ILE A 269 3.21 -28.73 -9.21
N ASP A 270 3.41 -29.00 -10.50
CA ASP A 270 4.41 -29.97 -10.97
C ASP A 270 5.82 -29.62 -10.48
N TYR A 271 6.20 -28.34 -10.56
CA TYR A 271 7.48 -27.86 -10.08
C TYR A 271 7.64 -28.11 -8.58
N VAL A 272 6.63 -27.77 -7.76
CA VAL A 272 6.68 -27.97 -6.31
C VAL A 272 6.88 -29.44 -5.97
N TYR A 273 6.15 -30.35 -6.61
CA TYR A 273 6.33 -31.79 -6.39
C TYR A 273 7.70 -32.31 -6.84
N ALA A 274 8.20 -31.87 -8.00
CA ALA A 274 9.53 -32.26 -8.48
C ALA A 274 10.63 -31.75 -7.53
N SER A 275 10.54 -30.49 -7.11
CA SER A 275 11.46 -29.86 -6.16
C SER A 275 11.47 -30.60 -4.82
N TRP A 276 10.30 -30.91 -4.25
CA TRP A 276 10.19 -31.69 -3.00
C TRP A 276 10.75 -33.10 -3.09
N LYS A 277 10.71 -33.73 -4.28
CA LYS A 277 11.31 -35.05 -4.50
C LYS A 277 12.82 -35.00 -4.76
N GLY A 278 13.44 -33.81 -4.76
CA GLY A 278 14.85 -33.63 -5.11
C GLY A 278 15.15 -33.80 -6.61
N GLN A 279 14.12 -33.78 -7.45
CA GLN A 279 14.26 -33.92 -8.91
C GLN A 279 14.60 -32.56 -9.54
N HIS A 280 15.80 -32.05 -9.24
CA HIS A 280 16.19 -30.67 -9.58
C HIS A 280 16.27 -30.40 -11.08
N GLU A 281 16.74 -31.37 -11.88
CA GLU A 281 16.78 -31.25 -13.35
C GLU A 281 15.36 -31.21 -13.95
N ASP A 282 14.44 -32.05 -13.46
CA ASP A 282 13.04 -32.05 -13.88
C ASP A 282 12.34 -30.75 -13.47
N ALA A 283 12.54 -30.31 -12.22
CA ALA A 283 12.01 -29.05 -11.72
C ALA A 283 12.45 -27.87 -12.61
N LEU A 284 13.75 -27.80 -12.94
CA LEU A 284 14.28 -26.79 -13.85
C LEU A 284 13.58 -26.80 -15.22
N SER A 285 13.33 -28.00 -15.79
CA SER A 285 12.63 -28.13 -17.07
C SER A 285 11.18 -27.65 -17.01
N ILE A 286 10.50 -27.84 -15.87
CA ILE A 286 9.11 -27.43 -15.66
C ILE A 286 8.99 -25.91 -15.59
N VAL A 287 9.98 -25.21 -14.98
CA VAL A 287 9.94 -23.74 -14.87
C VAL A 287 9.86 -23.07 -16.24
N ALA A 288 10.47 -23.64 -17.29
CA ALA A 288 10.34 -23.11 -18.64
C ALA A 288 8.88 -23.01 -19.12
N LYS A 289 8.03 -23.98 -18.74
CA LYS A 289 6.59 -23.98 -19.06
C LYS A 289 5.84 -22.92 -18.26
N ILE A 290 6.19 -22.74 -16.98
CA ILE A 290 5.62 -21.69 -16.13
C ILE A 290 5.92 -20.31 -16.72
N LEU A 291 7.19 -20.06 -17.08
CA LEU A 291 7.61 -18.77 -17.64
C LEU A 291 6.93 -18.45 -18.97
N ALA A 292 6.71 -19.46 -19.82
CA ALA A 292 5.96 -19.32 -21.06
C ALA A 292 4.48 -19.02 -20.80
N ALA A 293 3.85 -19.69 -19.83
CA ALA A 293 2.46 -19.44 -19.46
C ALA A 293 2.22 -18.05 -18.85
N LEU A 294 3.22 -17.50 -18.16
CA LEU A 294 3.17 -16.15 -17.57
C LEU A 294 3.55 -15.04 -18.57
N GLU A 295 4.00 -15.38 -19.77
CA GLU A 295 4.38 -14.41 -20.78
C GLU A 295 3.17 -13.62 -21.29
N GLY A 296 3.27 -12.29 -21.37
CA GLY A 296 2.17 -11.40 -21.78
C GLY A 296 1.42 -10.72 -20.63
N GLY A 297 1.50 -11.25 -19.40
CA GLY A 297 1.01 -10.57 -18.21
C GLY A 297 1.96 -9.46 -17.74
N SER A 298 1.73 -8.21 -18.16
CA SER A 298 2.58 -7.05 -17.78
C SER A 298 2.75 -6.92 -16.27
N ASP A 299 1.65 -7.11 -15.54
CA ASP A 299 1.59 -6.91 -14.09
C ASP A 299 2.13 -8.14 -13.32
N LEU A 300 2.48 -9.21 -14.05
CA LEU A 300 3.10 -10.41 -13.51
C LEU A 300 4.63 -10.40 -13.62
N LYS A 301 5.26 -9.30 -14.09
CA LYS A 301 6.73 -9.18 -14.15
C LYS A 301 7.41 -9.58 -12.83
N PRO A 302 6.98 -9.10 -11.65
CA PRO A 302 7.65 -9.48 -10.40
C PRO A 302 7.45 -10.98 -10.07
N TYR A 303 6.29 -11.54 -10.40
CA TYR A 303 6.03 -12.98 -10.25
C TYR A 303 6.85 -13.85 -11.23
N ARG A 304 7.04 -13.38 -12.45
CA ARG A 304 7.97 -13.99 -13.43
C ARG A 304 9.41 -13.94 -12.96
N ALA A 305 9.84 -12.83 -12.37
CA ALA A 305 11.17 -12.71 -11.77
C ALA A 305 11.36 -13.71 -10.61
N PHE A 306 10.34 -13.93 -9.79
CA PHE A 306 10.33 -15.01 -8.79
C PHE A 306 10.51 -16.39 -9.42
N TRP A 307 9.79 -16.71 -10.50
CA TRP A 307 9.95 -17.99 -11.18
C TRP A 307 11.31 -18.15 -11.88
N LEU A 308 11.89 -17.08 -12.42
CA LEU A 308 13.27 -17.09 -12.91
C LEU A 308 14.26 -17.38 -11.77
N HIS A 309 14.03 -16.81 -10.58
CA HIS A 309 14.80 -17.17 -9.39
C HIS A 309 14.61 -18.64 -8.98
N GLN A 310 13.39 -19.18 -9.06
CA GLN A 310 13.15 -20.61 -8.81
C GLN A 310 13.88 -21.52 -9.82
N ALA A 311 13.98 -21.11 -11.08
CA ALA A 311 14.82 -21.78 -12.08
C ALA A 311 16.30 -21.75 -11.66
N ALA A 312 16.80 -20.59 -11.22
CA ALA A 312 18.17 -20.47 -10.75
C ALA A 312 18.46 -21.36 -9.54
N ALA A 313 17.55 -21.42 -8.57
CA ALA A 313 17.65 -22.29 -7.41
C ALA A 313 17.67 -23.78 -7.80
N SER A 314 16.79 -24.20 -8.71
CA SER A 314 16.77 -25.59 -9.21
C SER A 314 18.05 -25.95 -9.97
N ALA A 315 18.56 -25.04 -10.80
CA ALA A 315 19.84 -25.22 -11.48
C ALA A 315 21.02 -25.28 -10.49
N PHE A 316 21.04 -24.42 -9.47
CA PHE A 316 22.05 -24.46 -8.41
C PHE A 316 22.04 -25.79 -7.66
N LEU A 317 20.87 -26.30 -7.28
CA LEU A 317 20.74 -27.59 -6.60
C LEU A 317 21.15 -28.76 -7.50
N ALA A 318 20.80 -28.71 -8.80
CA ALA A 318 21.26 -29.69 -9.79
C ALA A 318 22.78 -29.67 -9.95
N TRP A 319 23.42 -28.50 -9.91
CA TRP A 319 24.88 -28.36 -9.90
C TRP A 319 25.49 -29.01 -8.66
N GLN A 320 24.98 -28.68 -7.47
CA GLN A 320 25.47 -29.23 -6.20
C GLN A 320 25.36 -30.77 -6.15
N HIS A 321 24.30 -31.33 -6.73
CA HIS A 321 24.09 -32.78 -6.75
C HIS A 321 24.93 -33.51 -7.81
N SER A 322 25.03 -32.94 -9.01
CA SER A 322 25.65 -33.61 -10.17
C SER A 322 27.12 -33.24 -10.43
N GLY A 323 27.59 -32.13 -9.87
CA GLY A 323 28.91 -31.55 -10.15
C GLY A 323 29.08 -30.98 -11.56
N LYS A 324 28.02 -30.94 -12.40
CA LYS A 324 28.12 -30.48 -13.79
C LYS A 324 28.07 -28.95 -13.86
N GLU A 325 29.14 -28.33 -14.34
CA GLU A 325 29.31 -26.86 -14.36
C GLU A 325 28.27 -26.12 -15.25
N ASN A 326 27.68 -26.81 -16.24
CA ASN A 326 26.62 -26.24 -17.08
C ASN A 326 25.42 -25.75 -16.24
N PHE A 327 25.10 -26.44 -15.14
CA PHE A 327 24.01 -26.04 -14.26
C PHE A 327 24.34 -24.78 -13.46
N LYS A 328 25.60 -24.57 -13.07
CA LYS A 328 26.04 -23.32 -12.43
C LYS A 328 25.89 -22.13 -13.40
N LEU A 329 26.34 -22.29 -14.65
CA LEU A 329 26.17 -21.26 -15.69
C LEU A 329 24.68 -20.97 -15.96
N THR A 330 23.85 -22.01 -15.92
CA THR A 330 22.40 -21.89 -16.07
C THR A 330 21.79 -21.11 -14.91
N ALA A 331 22.20 -21.38 -13.67
CA ALA A 331 21.75 -20.64 -12.49
C ALA A 331 22.09 -19.14 -12.58
N ILE A 332 23.34 -18.81 -12.94
CA ILE A 332 23.77 -17.42 -13.15
C ILE A 332 22.93 -16.75 -14.24
N SER A 333 22.72 -17.43 -15.38
CA SER A 333 21.90 -16.89 -16.48
C SER A 333 20.45 -16.61 -16.07
N TYR A 334 19.85 -17.44 -15.21
CA TYR A 334 18.51 -17.21 -14.71
C TYR A 334 18.43 -16.07 -13.70
N LEU A 335 19.45 -15.89 -12.84
CA LEU A 335 19.53 -14.72 -11.96
C LEU A 335 19.65 -13.42 -12.78
N ASP A 336 20.44 -13.41 -13.86
CA ASP A 336 20.56 -12.26 -14.78
C ASP A 336 19.22 -11.89 -15.40
N LYS A 337 18.50 -12.90 -15.88
CA LYS A 337 17.14 -12.71 -16.42
C LYS A 337 16.19 -12.19 -15.35
N ALA A 338 16.25 -12.72 -14.13
CA ALA A 338 15.38 -12.33 -13.04
C ALA A 338 15.57 -10.85 -12.67
N SER A 339 16.82 -10.39 -12.52
CA SER A 339 17.14 -8.98 -12.26
C SER A 339 16.76 -8.06 -13.42
N GLY A 340 16.82 -8.56 -14.66
CA GLY A 340 16.40 -7.79 -15.84
C GLY A 340 14.88 -7.63 -15.98
N VAL A 341 14.10 -8.58 -15.44
CA VAL A 341 12.62 -8.56 -15.50
C VAL A 341 12.02 -7.67 -14.41
N SER A 342 12.63 -7.62 -13.22
CA SER A 342 12.15 -6.79 -12.12
C SER A 342 13.31 -6.11 -11.39
N SER A 343 13.34 -4.78 -11.48
CA SER A 343 14.26 -3.93 -10.72
C SER A 343 13.90 -3.81 -9.23
N ASN A 344 12.74 -4.34 -8.82
CA ASN A 344 12.27 -4.27 -7.44
C ASN A 344 13.00 -5.26 -6.52
N ILE A 345 13.58 -6.31 -7.09
CA ILE A 345 14.17 -7.42 -6.33
C ILE A 345 15.68 -7.24 -6.29
N THR A 346 16.12 -6.32 -5.45
CA THR A 346 17.50 -5.82 -5.33
C THR A 346 18.51 -6.90 -4.92
N TRP A 347 18.09 -7.92 -4.18
CA TRP A 347 18.96 -8.99 -3.70
C TRP A 347 19.36 -10.01 -4.79
N LEU A 348 18.71 -10.02 -5.97
CA LEU A 348 19.06 -10.94 -7.06
C LEU A 348 20.43 -10.66 -7.66
N SER A 349 20.81 -9.39 -7.81
CA SER A 349 22.13 -9.01 -8.35
C SER A 349 23.25 -9.44 -7.41
N LYS A 350 23.04 -9.28 -6.10
CA LYS A 350 23.97 -9.75 -5.07
C LYS A 350 24.19 -11.26 -5.15
N LEU A 351 23.11 -12.05 -5.18
CA LEU A 351 23.22 -13.52 -5.32
C LEU A 351 23.96 -13.92 -6.59
N ARG A 352 23.72 -13.20 -7.69
CA ARG A 352 24.40 -13.42 -8.96
C ARG A 352 25.91 -13.17 -8.85
N SER A 353 26.33 -12.07 -8.25
CA SER A 353 27.74 -11.74 -8.02
C SER A 353 28.43 -12.79 -7.14
N GLU A 354 27.78 -13.21 -6.05
CA GLU A 354 28.31 -14.25 -5.17
C GLU A 354 28.50 -15.59 -5.91
N LEU A 355 27.54 -15.98 -6.75
CA LEU A 355 27.60 -17.23 -7.50
C LEU A 355 28.61 -17.19 -8.67
N SER A 356 28.73 -16.03 -9.33
CA SER A 356 29.68 -15.84 -10.45
C SER A 356 31.12 -15.67 -9.98
N GLY A 357 31.33 -15.25 -8.72
CA GLY A 357 32.64 -14.87 -8.19
C GLY A 357 33.22 -13.61 -8.84
N GLN A 358 32.38 -12.85 -9.56
CA GLN A 358 32.73 -11.56 -10.16
C GLN A 358 32.14 -10.44 -9.30
N SER A 359 32.93 -9.42 -9.04
CA SER A 359 32.41 -8.16 -8.48
C SER A 359 31.30 -7.64 -9.40
N ASP A 360 30.20 -7.18 -8.81
CA ASP A 360 29.18 -6.48 -9.56
C ASP A 360 29.75 -5.11 -9.98
N ASP A 361 30.40 -5.05 -11.15
CA ASP A 361 30.92 -3.80 -11.73
C ASP A 361 29.77 -2.79 -12.02
N ASN A 362 28.53 -3.28 -12.03
CA ASN A 362 27.27 -2.52 -12.07
C ASN A 362 26.62 -2.40 -10.68
N ALA A 363 27.38 -2.44 -9.58
CA ALA A 363 26.96 -1.90 -8.28
C ALA A 363 26.75 -0.37 -8.33
N ALA A 364 26.21 0.15 -9.43
CA ALA A 364 25.47 1.39 -9.46
C ALA A 364 24.49 1.35 -8.29
N GLU A 365 24.46 2.45 -7.53
CA GLU A 365 23.69 2.61 -6.30
C GLU A 365 22.30 1.96 -6.46
N ILE A 366 22.11 0.77 -5.87
CA ILE A 366 20.88 0.02 -6.06
C ILE A 366 19.76 0.85 -5.41
N LEU A 367 18.92 1.44 -6.25
CA LEU A 367 17.87 2.33 -5.78
C LEU A 367 16.74 1.51 -5.13
N PRO A 368 16.31 1.85 -3.90
CA PRO A 368 15.23 1.18 -3.16
C PRO A 368 13.86 1.56 -3.75
N THR A 369 13.65 1.18 -5.01
CA THR A 369 12.55 1.67 -5.84
C THR A 369 11.20 1.15 -5.35
N LEU A 370 11.16 -0.08 -4.83
CA LEU A 370 9.95 -0.65 -4.27
C LEU A 370 9.60 0.03 -2.94
N GLU A 371 10.57 0.16 -2.04
CA GLU A 371 10.38 0.82 -0.75
C GLU A 371 9.95 2.28 -0.93
N TRP A 372 10.63 3.01 -1.83
CA TRP A 372 10.26 4.37 -2.21
C TRP A 372 8.81 4.45 -2.70
N PHE A 373 8.40 3.56 -3.62
CA PHE A 373 7.04 3.55 -4.13
C PHE A 373 6.02 3.24 -3.02
N LEU A 374 6.33 2.32 -2.10
CA LEU A 374 5.46 2.00 -0.98
C LEU A 374 5.23 3.23 -0.08
N GLU A 375 6.23 4.07 0.16
CA GLU A 375 6.09 5.32 0.91
C GLU A 375 5.25 6.36 0.16
N VAL A 376 5.51 6.57 -1.14
CA VAL A 376 4.71 7.49 -1.98
C VAL A 376 3.26 7.03 -2.05
N ASN A 377 3.03 5.73 -2.28
CA ASN A 377 1.69 5.16 -2.33
C ASN A 377 0.99 5.29 -0.97
N SER A 378 1.67 4.99 0.14
CA SER A 378 1.18 5.18 1.52
C SER A 378 0.71 6.62 1.77
N LEU A 379 1.48 7.62 1.33
CA LEU A 379 1.07 9.02 1.39
C LEU A 379 -0.19 9.29 0.56
N LEU A 380 -0.23 8.77 -0.67
CA LEU A 380 -1.37 8.91 -1.56
C LEU A 380 -2.66 8.30 -0.96
N GLN A 381 -2.56 7.17 -0.25
CA GLN A 381 -3.70 6.56 0.44
C GLN A 381 -4.21 7.47 1.55
N LYS A 382 -3.30 7.97 2.40
CA LYS A 382 -3.63 8.89 3.50
C LYS A 382 -4.24 10.21 3.02
N TRP A 383 -3.75 10.73 1.89
CA TRP A 383 -4.26 11.97 1.30
C TRP A 383 -5.56 11.77 0.53
N ARG A 384 -5.89 10.51 0.24
CA ARG A 384 -7.07 10.02 -0.48
C ARG A 384 -7.05 10.38 -1.97
N ILE A 385 -7.33 9.39 -2.81
CA ILE A 385 -7.42 9.60 -4.26
C ILE A 385 -8.73 10.26 -4.68
N ILE A 386 -9.80 10.15 -3.88
CA ILE A 386 -11.11 10.78 -4.10
C ILE A 386 -11.33 11.91 -3.08
N GLY A 387 -12.10 12.93 -3.48
CA GLY A 387 -12.49 14.05 -2.63
C GLY A 387 -11.48 15.20 -2.62
N SER A 388 -11.73 16.16 -1.73
CA SER A 388 -10.98 17.42 -1.62
C SER A 388 -9.72 17.32 -0.75
N SER A 389 -9.56 16.24 0.03
CA SER A 389 -8.48 16.06 1.01
C SER A 389 -7.08 16.26 0.41
N PHE A 390 -6.78 15.60 -0.70
CA PHE A 390 -5.48 15.71 -1.36
C PHE A 390 -5.21 17.14 -1.84
N ALA A 391 -6.18 17.80 -2.47
CA ALA A 391 -6.01 19.18 -2.95
C ALA A 391 -5.76 20.13 -1.77
N ARG A 392 -6.51 19.97 -0.67
CA ARG A 392 -6.28 20.69 0.58
C ARG A 392 -4.86 20.46 1.12
N LYS A 393 -4.37 19.21 1.13
CA LYS A 393 -3.01 18.89 1.61
C LYS A 393 -1.91 19.47 0.72
N ILE A 394 -2.09 19.49 -0.59
CA ILE A 394 -1.20 20.20 -1.52
C ILE A 394 -1.17 21.69 -1.21
N SER A 395 -2.33 22.34 -1.08
CA SER A 395 -2.40 23.78 -0.76
C SER A 395 -1.84 24.13 0.61
N GLU A 396 -2.10 23.30 1.65
CA GLU A 396 -1.48 23.45 2.97
C GLU A 396 0.03 23.38 2.87
N THR A 397 0.58 22.40 2.15
CA THR A 397 2.02 22.22 1.99
C THR A 397 2.65 23.36 1.18
N GLN A 398 1.96 23.86 0.16
CA GLN A 398 2.40 25.00 -0.63
C GLN A 398 2.53 26.24 0.24
N ASN A 399 1.50 26.56 1.04
CA ASN A 399 1.52 27.69 1.96
C ASN A 399 2.65 27.55 2.98
N ASP A 400 2.90 26.34 3.48
CA ASP A 400 3.97 26.07 4.45
C ASP A 400 5.38 26.28 3.81
N ILE A 401 5.61 25.78 2.57
CA ILE A 401 6.90 25.89 1.86
C ILE A 401 7.19 27.29 1.35
N GLU A 402 6.17 28.05 0.94
CA GLU A 402 6.33 29.43 0.47
C GLU A 402 6.47 30.43 1.63
N ASN A 403 6.21 30.02 2.87
CA ASN A 403 6.33 30.88 4.04
C ASN A 403 7.79 31.06 4.46
N ASN A 404 8.13 32.29 4.86
CA ASN A 404 9.46 32.61 5.38
C ASN A 404 9.61 32.26 6.87
N ASP A 405 8.50 32.10 7.60
CA ASP A 405 8.51 31.65 9.00
C ASP A 405 9.12 30.26 9.13
N ALA A 406 10.17 30.14 9.96
CA ALA A 406 10.95 28.92 10.10
C ALA A 406 10.10 27.68 10.42
N LYS A 407 9.18 27.79 11.39
CA LYS A 407 8.33 26.65 11.81
C LYS A 407 7.37 26.20 10.71
N SER A 408 6.80 27.15 9.99
CA SER A 408 5.93 26.87 8.84
C SER A 408 6.74 26.19 7.73
N PHE A 409 7.93 26.70 7.42
CA PHE A 409 8.82 26.12 6.42
C PHE A 409 9.28 24.70 6.79
N GLU A 410 9.69 24.46 8.04
CA GLU A 410 10.08 23.14 8.54
C GLU A 410 8.97 22.09 8.36
N LYS A 411 7.72 22.48 8.67
CA LYS A 411 6.53 21.63 8.46
C LYS A 411 6.31 21.34 6.97
N GLY A 412 6.46 22.36 6.13
CA GLY A 412 6.43 22.23 4.67
C GLY A 412 7.51 21.28 4.16
N LEU A 413 8.73 21.43 4.65
CA LEU A 413 9.92 20.64 4.29
C LEU A 413 9.74 19.17 4.69
N ALA A 414 9.22 18.90 5.88
CA ALA A 414 8.91 17.53 6.30
C ALA A 414 7.86 16.87 5.40
N THR A 415 6.85 17.64 4.98
CA THR A 415 5.80 17.15 4.09
C THR A 415 6.30 16.95 2.66
N LEU A 416 7.15 17.85 2.15
CA LEU A 416 7.86 17.71 0.88
C LEU A 416 8.71 16.43 0.84
N GLY A 417 9.45 16.13 1.92
CA GLY A 417 10.19 14.87 2.03
C GLY A 417 9.29 13.65 1.86
N LYS A 418 8.12 13.64 2.51
CA LYS A 418 7.13 12.55 2.38
C LYS A 418 6.59 12.46 0.94
N MET A 419 6.34 13.59 0.27
CA MET A 419 5.91 13.62 -1.13
C MET A 419 6.98 13.02 -2.07
N LEU A 420 8.26 13.18 -1.72
CA LEU A 420 9.38 12.57 -2.44
C LEU A 420 9.58 11.08 -2.10
N GLY A 421 8.86 10.53 -1.11
CA GLY A 421 8.99 9.15 -0.65
C GLY A 421 9.99 8.93 0.49
N ALA A 422 10.37 10.01 1.20
CA ALA A 422 11.22 9.90 2.39
C ALA A 422 10.40 9.64 3.66
N ASN A 423 10.99 8.91 4.59
CA ASN A 423 10.59 8.96 5.99
C ASN A 423 11.19 10.24 6.61
N SER A 424 10.32 11.19 6.94
CA SER A 424 10.73 12.48 7.49
C SER A 424 10.71 12.50 9.02
N HIS A 425 11.77 13.03 9.64
CA HIS A 425 11.84 13.28 11.07
C HIS A 425 11.99 14.77 11.37
N GLN A 426 11.37 15.21 12.46
CA GLN A 426 11.46 16.57 12.99
C GLN A 426 11.74 16.49 14.49
N TRP A 427 12.61 17.36 14.96
CA TRP A 427 12.92 17.52 16.37
C TRP A 427 12.02 18.57 17.02
N THR A 428 11.98 18.59 18.34
CA THR A 428 11.22 19.57 19.13
C THR A 428 12.10 20.41 20.05
N ASP A 429 13.39 20.07 20.15
CA ASP A 429 14.39 20.74 20.99
C ASP A 429 15.18 21.80 20.22
N ASP A 430 15.58 22.86 20.93
CA ASP A 430 16.36 23.96 20.35
C ASP A 430 17.76 23.49 19.91
N GLY A 431 18.21 23.98 18.76
CA GLY A 431 19.53 23.66 18.20
C GLY A 431 19.63 22.27 17.55
N ALA A 432 18.50 21.60 17.37
CA ALA A 432 18.39 20.41 16.53
C ALA A 432 18.32 20.77 15.04
N PRO A 433 18.48 19.80 14.13
CA PRO A 433 18.28 20.03 12.71
C PRO A 433 16.82 20.39 12.38
N ASP A 434 16.63 21.18 11.33
CA ASP A 434 15.31 21.69 10.90
C ASP A 434 14.50 20.63 10.13
N GLY A 435 15.16 19.55 9.72
CA GLY A 435 14.51 18.39 9.14
C GLY A 435 15.49 17.29 8.77
N LEU A 436 14.96 16.07 8.65
CA LEU A 436 15.68 14.90 8.16
C LEU A 436 14.80 14.12 7.21
N TRP A 437 15.32 13.79 6.04
CA TRP A 437 14.69 12.90 5.05
C TRP A 437 15.51 11.62 4.95
N ILE A 438 14.87 10.46 5.17
CA ILE A 438 15.52 9.14 5.08
C ILE A 438 14.87 8.34 3.95
N PHE A 439 15.67 7.95 2.97
CA PHE A 439 15.23 7.11 1.84
C PHE A 439 15.72 5.67 2.02
N GLY A 440 15.17 4.97 3.01
CA GLY A 440 15.58 3.62 3.38
C GLY A 440 17.09 3.55 3.68
N ASP A 441 17.74 2.51 3.15
CA ASP A 441 19.17 2.27 3.32
C ASP A 441 20.04 2.99 2.26
N TRP A 442 19.43 3.78 1.37
CA TRP A 442 20.12 4.39 0.24
C TRP A 442 20.80 5.72 0.61
N HIS A 443 20.06 6.69 1.15
CA HIS A 443 20.61 8.00 1.46
C HIS A 443 19.73 8.76 2.47
N ALA A 444 20.35 9.60 3.28
CA ALA A 444 19.67 10.53 4.17
C ALA A 444 20.10 11.99 3.90
N PHE A 445 19.18 12.92 4.08
CA PHE A 445 19.43 14.35 3.92
C PHE A 445 19.00 15.08 5.19
N VAL A 446 19.92 15.83 5.80
CA VAL A 446 19.65 16.62 7.00
C VAL A 446 19.76 18.09 6.69
N PHE A 447 18.83 18.89 7.23
CA PHE A 447 18.62 20.27 6.81
C PHE A 447 18.90 21.27 7.93
N GLU A 448 19.48 22.39 7.52
CA GLU A 448 19.54 23.65 8.27
C GLU A 448 18.85 24.72 7.40
N ALA A 449 17.71 25.23 7.82
CA ALA A 449 16.88 26.18 7.10
C ALA A 449 16.90 27.56 7.77
N LYS A 450 17.22 28.59 6.99
CA LYS A 450 17.28 30.00 7.42
C LYS A 450 16.38 30.89 6.55
N THR A 451 15.13 30.47 6.36
CA THR A 451 14.17 31.14 5.45
C THR A 451 13.69 32.50 5.94
N ASP A 452 13.84 32.78 7.23
CA ASP A 452 13.47 34.04 7.88
C ASP A 452 14.58 35.10 7.82
N GLU A 453 15.78 34.74 7.35
CA GLU A 453 16.91 35.66 7.21
C GLU A 453 16.71 36.65 6.05
N ASN A 454 17.23 37.88 6.22
CA ASN A 454 17.33 38.83 5.12
C ASN A 454 18.20 38.24 3.98
N PRO A 455 17.73 38.26 2.71
CA PRO A 455 18.51 37.84 1.55
C PRO A 455 19.82 38.62 1.37
N GLU A 456 19.93 39.82 1.93
CA GLU A 456 21.16 40.61 1.94
C GLU A 456 22.18 40.04 2.95
N GLY A 457 23.42 39.92 2.50
CA GLY A 457 24.54 39.43 3.30
C GLY A 457 24.92 37.98 3.00
N GLY A 458 26.05 37.56 3.57
CA GLY A 458 26.53 36.18 3.45
C GLY A 458 25.92 35.25 4.49
N ILE A 459 25.79 33.97 4.16
CA ILE A 459 25.46 32.90 5.11
C ILE A 459 26.47 32.92 6.26
N SER A 460 25.96 32.95 7.48
CA SER A 460 26.74 33.23 8.69
C SER A 460 27.64 32.05 9.08
N LEU A 461 28.71 32.33 9.84
CA LEU A 461 29.56 31.29 10.42
C LEU A 461 28.78 30.40 11.40
N ASP A 462 27.79 30.95 12.10
CA ASP A 462 26.99 30.20 13.07
C ASP A 462 26.08 29.19 12.37
N THR A 463 25.42 29.58 11.27
CA THR A 463 24.64 28.67 10.41
C THR A 463 25.51 27.52 9.89
N VAL A 464 26.72 27.84 9.40
CA VAL A 464 27.65 26.81 8.90
C VAL A 464 28.10 25.87 10.03
N ARG A 465 28.36 26.39 11.23
CA ARG A 465 28.73 25.57 12.39
C ARG A 465 27.59 24.67 12.85
N GLN A 466 26.36 25.17 12.88
CA GLN A 466 25.17 24.39 13.22
C GLN A 466 25.00 23.22 12.23
N ALA A 467 24.98 23.51 10.94
CA ALA A 467 24.84 22.53 9.87
C ALA A 467 25.87 21.39 9.96
N ARG A 468 27.13 21.67 10.32
CA ARG A 468 28.18 20.65 10.49
C ARG A 468 27.90 19.63 11.59
N THR A 469 27.14 20.01 12.62
CA THR A 469 26.84 19.14 13.75
C THR A 469 25.62 18.25 13.50
N HIS A 470 24.85 18.53 12.45
CA HIS A 470 23.57 17.86 12.20
C HIS A 470 23.70 16.38 11.89
N GLU A 471 24.64 15.97 11.03
CA GLU A 471 24.85 14.54 10.80
C GLU A 471 25.23 13.84 12.12
N GLN A 472 26.12 14.42 12.91
CA GLN A 472 26.52 13.85 14.20
C GLN A 472 25.32 13.69 15.13
N ARG A 473 24.40 14.67 15.15
CA ARG A 473 23.15 14.58 15.92
C ARG A 473 22.26 13.44 15.43
N VAL A 474 22.05 13.32 14.11
CA VAL A 474 21.26 12.22 13.51
C VAL A 474 21.81 10.85 13.90
N ARG A 475 23.15 10.70 13.89
CA ARG A 475 23.82 9.45 14.29
C ARG A 475 23.70 9.18 15.80
N ALA A 476 23.84 10.20 16.63
CA ALA A 476 23.71 10.09 18.09
C ALA A 476 22.31 9.62 18.50
N ASP A 477 21.28 10.12 17.82
CA ASP A 477 19.88 9.75 18.04
C ASP A 477 19.51 8.39 17.41
N LYS A 478 20.47 7.73 16.73
CA LYS A 478 20.32 6.41 16.06
C LYS A 478 19.19 6.38 15.03
N LEU A 479 18.95 7.51 14.36
CA LEU A 479 17.90 7.61 13.34
C LEU A 479 18.30 6.95 12.03
N ILE A 480 19.60 6.82 11.75
CA ILE A 480 20.12 6.13 10.56
C ILE A 480 21.27 5.15 10.92
N PRO A 481 21.35 3.98 10.27
CA PRO A 481 22.48 3.05 10.42
C PRO A 481 23.80 3.67 9.96
N ALA A 482 24.93 3.27 10.55
CA ALA A 482 26.26 3.84 10.25
C ALA A 482 26.68 3.77 8.77
N PHE A 483 26.17 2.78 8.02
CA PHE A 483 26.50 2.59 6.61
C PHE A 483 25.66 3.47 5.66
N VAL A 484 24.54 4.02 6.12
CA VAL A 484 23.68 4.88 5.28
C VAL A 484 24.37 6.23 5.09
N PRO A 485 24.65 6.65 3.84
CA PRO A 485 25.20 7.97 3.57
C PRO A 485 24.26 9.08 4.04
N CYS A 486 24.81 10.17 4.58
CA CYS A 486 24.05 11.34 4.99
C CYS A 486 24.67 12.61 4.38
N SER A 487 23.84 13.52 3.88
CA SER A 487 24.31 14.81 3.36
C SER A 487 23.61 15.96 4.06
N THR A 488 24.40 16.93 4.51
CA THR A 488 23.90 18.18 5.12
C THR A 488 23.61 19.22 4.05
N ILE A 489 22.42 19.82 4.11
CA ILE A 489 21.97 20.87 3.19
C ILE A 489 21.61 22.11 4.00
N VAL A 490 22.15 23.26 3.59
CA VAL A 490 21.71 24.57 4.07
C VAL A 490 20.71 25.16 3.08
N ILE A 491 19.52 25.48 3.57
CA ILE A 491 18.48 26.21 2.83
C ILE A 491 18.52 27.66 3.28
N SER A 492 18.78 28.60 2.36
CA SER A 492 18.86 30.02 2.70
C SER A 492 18.45 30.91 1.53
N PRO A 493 17.80 32.06 1.78
CA PRO A 493 17.56 33.08 0.77
C PRO A 493 18.85 33.85 0.40
N ARG A 494 19.91 33.76 1.23
CA ARG A 494 21.21 34.36 0.92
C ARG A 494 21.94 33.54 -0.13
N SER A 495 22.56 34.23 -1.08
CA SER A 495 23.26 33.63 -2.23
C SER A 495 24.79 33.74 -2.15
N ALA A 496 25.31 34.24 -1.04
CA ALA A 496 26.74 34.39 -0.76
C ALA A 496 27.10 33.76 0.59
N VAL A 497 28.37 33.49 0.83
CA VAL A 497 28.91 33.05 2.13
C VAL A 497 29.65 34.22 2.77
N HIS A 498 29.46 34.41 4.07
CA HIS A 498 30.18 35.45 4.79
C HIS A 498 31.68 35.11 4.88
N ASN A 499 32.57 36.09 4.70
CA ASN A 499 34.03 35.91 4.73
C ASN A 499 34.56 35.03 5.89
N LEU A 500 33.98 35.17 7.09
CA LEU A 500 34.35 34.37 8.28
C LEU A 500 33.96 32.88 8.20
N ALA A 501 33.00 32.52 7.36
CA ALA A 501 32.49 31.16 7.20
C ALA A 501 33.25 30.36 6.14
N THR A 502 34.01 31.02 5.26
CA THR A 502 34.70 30.41 4.10
C THR A 502 35.64 29.25 4.46
N SER A 503 36.29 29.28 5.63
CA SER A 503 37.15 28.18 6.10
C SER A 503 36.39 26.99 6.70
N HIS A 504 35.06 27.06 6.80
CA HIS A 504 34.23 26.08 7.51
C HIS A 504 33.15 25.42 6.65
N VAL A 505 32.96 25.85 5.39
CA VAL A 505 31.86 25.40 4.51
C VAL A 505 32.02 23.99 3.90
N GLU A 506 33.23 23.42 3.92
CA GLU A 506 33.59 22.06 3.45
C GLU A 506 32.64 21.46 2.38
N ASP A 507 32.00 20.32 2.65
CA ASP A 507 31.12 19.61 1.70
C ASP A 507 29.62 19.82 2.00
N ILE A 508 29.25 20.94 2.60
CA ILE A 508 27.85 21.28 2.86
C ILE A 508 27.18 21.73 1.56
N ALA A 509 26.05 21.10 1.24
CA ALA A 509 25.24 21.45 0.08
C ALA A 509 24.41 22.71 0.34
N TYR A 510 24.06 23.41 -0.73
CA TYR A 510 23.26 24.63 -0.70
C TYR A 510 22.04 24.51 -1.59
N LEU A 511 20.90 24.92 -1.06
CA LEU A 511 19.63 25.06 -1.79
C LEU A 511 19.06 26.45 -1.50
N SER A 512 18.67 27.21 -2.53
CA SER A 512 17.94 28.45 -2.30
C SER A 512 16.50 28.14 -1.87
N HIS A 513 15.86 29.09 -1.19
CA HIS A 513 14.43 28.96 -0.86
C HIS A 513 13.57 28.81 -2.12
N ASP A 514 13.86 29.58 -3.17
CA ASP A 514 13.19 29.46 -4.49
C ASP A 514 13.35 28.07 -5.12
N ASP A 515 14.54 27.45 -5.01
CA ASP A 515 14.78 26.11 -5.54
C ASP A 515 14.02 25.04 -4.73
N ALA A 516 13.79 25.25 -3.42
CA ALA A 516 12.94 24.41 -2.59
C ALA A 516 11.45 24.54 -2.98
N ILE A 517 10.96 25.76 -3.22
CA ILE A 517 9.59 26.00 -3.73
C ILE A 517 9.41 25.33 -5.11
N LYS A 518 10.41 25.44 -5.99
CA LYS A 518 10.40 24.78 -7.29
C LYS A 518 10.38 23.25 -7.17
N LEU A 519 11.19 22.69 -6.26
CA LEU A 519 11.18 21.25 -5.98
C LEU A 519 9.80 20.78 -5.51
N PHE A 520 9.14 21.55 -4.64
CA PHE A 520 7.75 21.30 -4.25
C PHE A 520 6.79 21.31 -5.44
N SER A 521 6.85 22.34 -6.30
CA SER A 521 5.98 22.45 -7.47
C SER A 521 6.14 21.26 -8.43
N ASP A 522 7.38 20.81 -8.67
CA ASP A 522 7.66 19.67 -9.54
C ASP A 522 7.10 18.36 -8.97
N VAL A 523 7.27 18.10 -7.66
CA VAL A 523 6.73 16.89 -7.02
C VAL A 523 5.21 16.95 -6.89
N ALA A 524 4.61 18.11 -6.65
CA ALA A 524 3.16 18.28 -6.60
C ALA A 524 2.52 17.87 -7.93
N LEU A 525 3.10 18.31 -9.06
CA LEU A 525 2.64 17.92 -10.40
C LEU A 525 2.82 16.42 -10.68
N ALA A 526 3.94 15.82 -10.22
CA ALA A 526 4.14 14.38 -10.36
C ALA A 526 3.11 13.57 -9.56
N LEU A 527 2.85 13.99 -8.32
CA LEU A 527 1.92 13.32 -7.43
C LEU A 527 0.45 13.50 -7.86
N GLU A 528 0.08 14.66 -8.40
CA GLU A 528 -1.23 14.90 -9.02
C GLU A 528 -1.50 13.96 -10.20
N ARG A 529 -0.51 13.78 -11.08
CA ARG A 529 -0.61 12.82 -12.19
C ARG A 529 -0.70 11.39 -11.69
N LEU A 530 0.07 11.04 -10.66
CA LEU A 530 0.00 9.73 -10.03
C LEU A 530 -1.40 9.45 -9.48
N ARG A 531 -1.95 10.41 -8.72
CA ARG A 531 -3.32 10.37 -8.21
C ARG A 531 -4.34 10.15 -9.32
N ALA A 532 -4.23 10.89 -10.43
CA ALA A 532 -5.17 10.79 -11.55
C ALA A 532 -5.15 9.39 -12.20
N SER A 533 -4.02 8.69 -12.19
CA SER A 533 -3.88 7.33 -12.72
C SER A 533 -4.32 6.22 -11.75
N ALA A 534 -4.46 6.52 -10.45
CA ALA A 534 -4.59 5.51 -9.40
C ALA A 534 -5.88 4.68 -9.45
N SER A 535 -7.00 5.26 -9.88
CA SER A 535 -8.31 4.58 -9.88
C SER A 535 -8.41 3.42 -10.89
N GLY A 536 -7.61 3.47 -11.96
CA GLY A 536 -7.62 2.48 -13.04
C GLY A 536 -6.36 1.62 -13.13
N SER A 537 -5.40 1.79 -12.21
CA SER A 537 -4.13 1.09 -12.24
C SER A 537 -4.09 -0.07 -11.24
N THR A 538 -3.38 -1.14 -11.57
CA THR A 538 -2.88 -2.10 -10.58
C THR A 538 -1.76 -1.47 -9.74
N GLU A 539 -1.35 -2.11 -8.64
CA GLU A 539 -0.21 -1.61 -7.86
C GLU A 539 1.08 -1.59 -8.71
N GLU A 540 1.30 -2.60 -9.55
CA GLU A 540 2.44 -2.67 -10.46
C GLU A 540 2.40 -1.56 -11.53
N ALA A 541 1.25 -1.35 -12.18
CA ALA A 541 1.09 -0.27 -13.14
C ALA A 541 1.22 1.12 -12.48
N LEU A 542 0.72 1.27 -11.26
CA LEU A 542 0.85 2.50 -10.50
C LEU A 542 2.30 2.78 -10.11
N GLN A 543 3.08 1.74 -9.82
CA GLN A 543 4.52 1.85 -9.59
C GLN A 543 5.27 2.32 -10.84
N GLU A 544 4.98 1.71 -12.00
CA GLU A 544 5.57 2.13 -13.28
C GLU A 544 5.22 3.59 -13.60
N ASN A 545 3.96 3.99 -13.40
CA ASN A 545 3.50 5.37 -13.53
C ASN A 545 4.23 6.32 -12.58
N ALA A 546 4.40 5.95 -11.31
CA ALA A 546 5.12 6.77 -10.33
C ALA A 546 6.56 7.02 -10.77
N LEU A 547 7.27 5.96 -11.16
CA LEU A 547 8.65 6.07 -11.67
C LEU A 547 8.74 6.98 -12.90
N GLN A 548 7.80 6.82 -13.83
CA GLN A 548 7.74 7.65 -15.02
C GLN A 548 7.48 9.13 -14.67
N PHE A 549 6.43 9.41 -13.91
CA PHE A 549 6.01 10.79 -13.63
C PHE A 549 7.03 11.55 -12.78
N TYR A 550 7.68 10.88 -11.82
CA TYR A 550 8.73 11.49 -11.02
C TYR A 550 10.00 11.76 -11.84
N ARG A 551 10.40 10.85 -12.75
CA ARG A 551 11.53 11.09 -13.67
C ARG A 551 11.25 12.23 -14.65
N GLU A 552 10.04 12.30 -15.22
CA GLU A 552 9.63 13.39 -16.12
C GLU A 552 9.67 14.77 -15.46
N LYS A 553 9.57 14.81 -14.11
CA LYS A 553 9.69 16.02 -13.30
C LYS A 553 11.06 16.19 -12.65
N SER A 554 12.02 15.31 -12.94
CA SER A 554 13.35 15.29 -12.32
C SER A 554 13.27 15.33 -10.78
N VAL A 555 12.40 14.48 -10.23
CA VAL A 555 12.20 14.30 -8.79
C VAL A 555 12.20 12.82 -8.38
N ALA A 556 12.67 11.91 -9.24
CA ALA A 556 12.96 10.54 -8.79
C ALA A 556 14.17 10.54 -7.83
N LEU A 557 14.39 9.44 -7.10
CA LEU A 557 15.45 9.33 -6.07
C LEU A 557 16.79 9.97 -6.50
N GLN A 558 17.36 9.50 -7.60
CA GLN A 558 18.64 10.01 -8.09
C GLN A 558 18.58 11.49 -8.51
N ASP A 559 17.49 11.91 -9.17
CA ASP A 559 17.29 13.31 -9.57
C ASP A 559 17.22 14.24 -8.35
N VAL A 560 16.57 13.80 -7.26
CA VAL A 560 16.48 14.56 -6.00
C VAL A 560 17.87 14.73 -5.40
N LYS A 561 18.67 13.65 -5.31
CA LYS A 561 20.04 13.72 -4.82
C LYS A 561 20.88 14.70 -5.65
N GLU A 562 20.78 14.62 -6.97
CA GLU A 562 21.49 15.52 -7.88
C GLU A 562 21.04 16.97 -7.71
N ARG A 563 19.73 17.23 -7.56
CA ARG A 563 19.20 18.58 -7.32
C ARG A 563 19.66 19.16 -5.99
N LEU A 564 19.56 18.39 -4.91
CA LEU A 564 19.92 18.83 -3.57
C LEU A 564 21.43 19.05 -3.42
N LEU A 565 22.25 18.25 -4.09
CA LEU A 565 23.72 18.31 -3.98
C LEU A 565 24.38 19.09 -5.12
N ARG A 566 23.59 19.74 -5.99
CA ARG A 566 24.08 20.43 -7.19
C ARG A 566 25.06 21.55 -6.89
N ARG A 567 24.82 22.30 -5.80
CA ARG A 567 25.63 23.44 -5.38
C ARG A 567 26.15 23.19 -3.97
N LYS A 568 27.41 23.54 -3.72
CA LYS A 568 27.98 23.54 -2.38
C LYS A 568 28.16 24.95 -1.87
N LEU A 569 28.12 25.14 -0.56
CA LEU A 569 28.36 26.46 0.05
C LEU A 569 29.73 27.04 -0.36
N LYS A 570 30.76 26.20 -0.51
CA LYS A 570 32.09 26.61 -0.97
C LYS A 570 32.13 27.21 -2.38
N ASP A 571 31.12 26.94 -3.20
CA ASP A 571 31.04 27.41 -4.59
C ASP A 571 30.27 28.74 -4.70
N LEU A 572 29.71 29.25 -3.60
CA LEU A 572 29.00 30.53 -3.58
C LEU A 572 29.99 31.71 -3.52
N PRO A 573 29.60 32.88 -4.06
CA PRO A 573 30.39 34.10 -3.91
C PRO A 573 30.58 34.45 -2.43
N VAL A 574 31.70 35.11 -2.12
CA VAL A 574 32.01 35.55 -0.75
C VAL A 574 31.62 37.01 -0.58
N GLN A 575 31.00 37.33 0.56
CA GLN A 575 30.61 38.69 0.93
C GLN A 575 31.23 39.12 2.26
#